data_AF-A0A4V5NS85-F1
#
_entry.id   AF-A0A4V5NS85-F1
#
_cell.length_a   1.000
_cell.length_b   1.000
_cell.length_c   1.000
_cell.angle_alpha   90.00
_cell.angle_beta   90.00
_cell.angle_gamma   90.00
#
_symmetry.space_group_name_H-M   'P 1'
#
loop_
_entity.id
_entity.type
_entity.pdbx_description
1 polymer ?
#
loop_
_entity_poly.entity_id
_entity_poly.type
_entity_poly.pdbx_seq_one_letter_code
_entity_poly.pdbx_strand_id
1 'polypeptide(L)'
;MKRLTQVLSFLAVLFVVAGAWAADKAAIIHNVDAIVAGIDSGKDAMDFKAEAYEPYIFIMEDGGMLLVHPTLAGSNLKEKAPPAYEAVVQATPEGTWVKYEWKGKEKNTYAKRTKSNLIVGSGY
;
A
#
# COMPACT_ATOMS: atom_id res chain seq x y z
N MET A 1 37.28 26.35 -4.28
CA MET A 1 37.21 24.88 -4.45
C MET A 1 36.43 24.18 -3.34
N LYS A 2 36.76 24.33 -2.03
CA LYS A 2 36.02 23.69 -0.93
C LYS A 2 34.49 23.93 -0.93
N ARG A 3 34.04 25.15 -1.23
CA ARG A 3 32.60 25.50 -1.32
C ARG A 3 31.87 24.84 -2.51
N LEU A 4 32.56 24.62 -3.63
CA LEU A 4 31.97 23.98 -4.83
C LEU A 4 31.83 22.46 -4.63
N THR A 5 32.81 21.84 -3.98
CA THR A 5 32.75 20.42 -3.59
C THR A 5 31.63 20.16 -2.57
N GLN A 6 31.43 21.05 -1.60
CA GLN A 6 30.34 20.95 -0.63
C GLN A 6 28.95 21.06 -1.30
N VAL A 7 28.77 21.99 -2.25
CA VAL A 7 27.51 22.12 -3.00
C VAL A 7 27.22 20.88 -3.86
N LEU A 8 28.24 20.30 -4.51
CA LEU A 8 28.06 19.07 -5.28
C LEU A 8 27.68 17.87 -4.41
N SER A 9 28.27 17.76 -3.21
CA SER A 9 27.95 16.68 -2.26
C SER A 9 26.54 16.82 -1.69
N PHE A 10 26.06 18.03 -1.39
CA PHE A 10 24.68 18.25 -0.96
C PHE A 10 23.67 17.94 -2.07
N LEU A 11 23.99 18.28 -3.32
CA LEU A 11 23.12 18.00 -4.46
C LEU A 11 23.01 16.50 -4.73
N ALA A 12 24.11 15.76 -4.64
CA ALA A 12 24.12 14.31 -4.82
C ALA A 12 23.27 13.58 -3.76
N VAL A 13 23.31 14.02 -2.49
CA VAL A 13 22.50 13.43 -1.42
C VAL A 13 21.00 13.64 -1.66
N LEU A 14 20.58 14.81 -2.16
CA LEU A 14 19.17 15.09 -2.47
C LEU A 14 18.61 14.19 -3.57
N PHE A 15 19.39 13.90 -4.62
CA PHE A 15 18.97 12.99 -5.69
C PHE A 15 18.86 11.54 -5.25
N VAL A 16 19.72 11.09 -4.33
CA VAL A 16 19.66 9.73 -3.78
C VAL A 16 18.38 9.51 -2.96
N VAL A 17 17.99 10.49 -2.13
CA VAL A 17 16.79 10.36 -1.29
C VAL A 17 15.51 10.38 -2.14
N ALA A 18 15.41 11.26 -3.15
CA ALA A 18 14.24 11.28 -4.03
C ALA A 18 14.08 9.97 -4.84
N GLY A 19 15.20 9.35 -5.25
CA GLY A 19 15.19 8.06 -5.96
C GLY A 19 14.64 6.91 -5.12
N ALA A 20 14.96 6.86 -3.82
CA ALA A 20 14.46 5.82 -2.92
C ALA A 20 12.92 5.85 -2.79
N TRP A 21 12.32 7.03 -2.62
CA TRP A 21 10.87 7.18 -2.47
C TRP A 21 10.10 6.78 -3.74
N ALA A 22 10.67 7.05 -4.92
CA ALA A 22 10.09 6.64 -6.18
C ALA A 22 10.16 5.11 -6.37
N ALA A 23 11.28 4.49 -5.98
CA ALA A 23 11.44 3.03 -6.00
C ALA A 23 10.44 2.34 -5.06
N ASP A 24 10.24 2.89 -3.86
CA ASP A 24 9.29 2.35 -2.88
C ASP A 24 7.84 2.36 -3.42
N LYS A 25 7.42 3.48 -4.04
CA LYS A 25 6.09 3.55 -4.67
C LYS A 25 5.92 2.59 -5.84
N ALA A 26 6.93 2.45 -6.69
CA ALA A 26 6.88 1.53 -7.82
C ALA A 26 6.79 0.07 -7.36
N ALA A 27 7.53 -0.31 -6.32
CA ALA A 27 7.47 -1.63 -5.72
C ALA A 27 6.09 -1.93 -5.12
N ILE A 28 5.50 -0.97 -4.39
CA ILE A 28 4.14 -1.10 -3.83
C ILE A 28 3.12 -1.32 -4.95
N ILE A 29 3.14 -0.49 -6.01
CA ILE A 29 2.21 -0.63 -7.14
C ILE A 29 2.36 -2.00 -7.79
N HIS A 30 3.61 -2.40 -8.09
CA HIS A 30 3.90 -3.70 -8.70
C HIS A 30 3.36 -4.86 -7.86
N ASN A 31 3.57 -4.84 -6.55
CA ASN A 31 3.12 -5.90 -5.65
C ASN A 31 1.60 -5.97 -5.58
N VAL A 32 0.92 -4.83 -5.42
CA VAL A 32 -0.55 -4.77 -5.40
C VAL A 32 -1.12 -5.24 -6.74
N ASP A 33 -0.59 -4.77 -7.86
CA ASP A 33 -1.04 -5.15 -9.19
C ASP A 33 -0.85 -6.65 -9.47
N ALA A 34 0.28 -7.22 -9.05
CA ALA A 34 0.54 -8.65 -9.18
C ALA A 34 -0.44 -9.50 -8.35
N ILE A 35 -0.78 -9.06 -7.13
CA ILE A 35 -1.77 -9.75 -6.29
C ILE A 35 -3.16 -9.67 -6.93
N VAL A 36 -3.58 -8.48 -7.37
CA VAL A 36 -4.87 -8.28 -8.05
C VAL A 36 -4.97 -9.17 -9.29
N ALA A 37 -3.94 -9.19 -10.13
CA ALA A 37 -3.89 -10.07 -11.30
C ALA A 37 -3.97 -11.56 -10.92
N GLY A 38 -3.30 -11.97 -9.83
CA GLY A 38 -3.38 -13.32 -9.29
C GLY A 38 -4.82 -13.69 -8.88
N ILE A 39 -5.48 -12.85 -8.10
CA ILE A 39 -6.87 -13.05 -7.68
C ILE A 39 -7.81 -13.10 -8.89
N ASP A 40 -7.67 -12.15 -9.81
CA ASP A 40 -8.47 -12.07 -11.04
C ASP A 40 -8.25 -13.27 -11.98
N SER A 41 -7.13 -13.98 -11.85
CA SER A 41 -6.82 -15.22 -12.56
C SER A 41 -7.32 -16.50 -11.85
N GLY A 42 -7.98 -16.35 -10.70
CA GLY A 42 -8.59 -17.47 -9.95
C GLY A 42 -7.78 -17.95 -8.75
N LYS A 43 -6.70 -17.26 -8.35
CA LYS A 43 -6.00 -17.57 -7.10
C LYS A 43 -6.83 -17.11 -5.90
N ASP A 44 -6.82 -17.90 -4.82
CA ASP A 44 -7.51 -17.52 -3.58
C ASP A 44 -6.81 -16.31 -2.93
N ALA A 45 -7.61 -15.34 -2.48
CA ALA A 45 -7.11 -14.17 -1.75
C ALA A 45 -6.40 -14.57 -0.44
N MET A 46 -6.83 -15.65 0.21
CA MET A 46 -6.26 -16.13 1.48
C MET A 46 -4.91 -16.83 1.31
N ASP A 47 -4.52 -17.18 0.08
CA ASP A 47 -3.20 -17.77 -0.20
C ASP A 47 -2.05 -16.75 -0.14
N PHE A 48 -2.37 -15.45 -0.11
CA PHE A 48 -1.39 -14.38 0.01
C PHE A 48 -1.04 -14.13 1.48
N LYS A 49 0.26 -13.98 1.76
CA LYS A 49 0.76 -13.69 3.10
C LYS A 49 1.08 -12.20 3.22
N ALA A 50 0.48 -11.53 4.20
CA ALA A 50 0.64 -10.09 4.40
C ALA A 50 2.12 -9.65 4.47
N GLU A 51 2.94 -10.38 5.24
CA GLU A 51 4.34 -10.05 5.50
C GLU A 51 5.32 -10.59 4.45
N ALA A 52 4.83 -11.19 3.35
CA ALA A 52 5.68 -11.52 2.21
C ALA A 52 6.08 -10.29 1.38
N TYR A 53 5.60 -9.10 1.78
CA TYR A 53 5.76 -7.84 1.09
C TYR A 53 6.18 -6.75 2.08
N GLU A 54 6.96 -5.78 1.62
CA GLU A 54 7.38 -4.61 2.39
C GLU A 54 7.09 -3.33 1.59
N PRO A 55 6.27 -2.40 2.10
CA PRO A 55 5.39 -2.56 3.26
C PRO A 55 4.34 -3.67 3.06
N TYR A 56 3.85 -4.23 4.17
CA TYR A 56 2.90 -5.35 4.15
C TYR A 56 1.67 -5.08 3.28
N ILE A 57 1.07 -6.15 2.74
CA ILE A 57 -0.20 -6.06 2.01
C ILE A 57 -1.38 -6.39 2.93
N PHE A 58 -2.53 -5.86 2.59
CA PHE A 58 -3.82 -6.33 3.11
C PHE A 58 -4.78 -6.63 1.97
N ILE A 59 -5.71 -7.54 2.22
CA ILE A 59 -6.83 -7.86 1.33
C ILE A 59 -8.10 -7.79 2.16
N MET A 60 -9.08 -7.04 1.66
CA MET A 60 -10.30 -6.71 2.38
C MET A 60 -11.52 -6.88 1.48
N GLU A 61 -12.61 -7.36 2.04
CA GLU A 61 -13.93 -7.28 1.40
C GLU A 61 -14.45 -5.84 1.41
N ASP A 62 -15.37 -5.52 0.50
CA ASP A 62 -15.98 -4.18 0.42
C ASP A 62 -16.61 -3.72 1.74
N GLY A 63 -17.20 -4.64 2.51
CA GLY A 63 -17.80 -4.38 3.81
C GLY A 63 -16.81 -4.16 4.97
N GLY A 64 -15.50 -4.17 4.70
CA GLY A 64 -14.46 -3.89 5.68
C GLY A 64 -13.85 -5.12 6.34
N MET A 65 -14.30 -6.34 6.03
CA MET A 65 -13.73 -7.56 6.59
C MET A 65 -12.34 -7.80 6.01
N LEU A 66 -11.32 -7.84 6.87
CA LEU A 66 -9.94 -8.12 6.46
C LEU A 66 -9.75 -9.63 6.30
N LEU A 67 -9.49 -10.07 5.07
CA LEU A 67 -9.14 -11.47 4.76
C LEU A 67 -7.65 -11.71 5.03
N VAL A 68 -6.82 -10.75 4.64
CA VAL A 68 -5.37 -10.78 4.84
C VAL A 68 -4.94 -9.47 5.50
N HIS A 69 -4.29 -9.58 6.64
CA HIS A 69 -3.64 -8.48 7.36
C HIS A 69 -2.68 -9.08 8.40
N PRO A 70 -1.52 -8.46 8.73
CA PRO A 70 -0.56 -9.05 9.68
C PRO A 70 -1.16 -9.41 11.04
N THR A 71 -2.05 -8.56 11.57
CA THR A 71 -2.60 -8.69 12.93
C THR A 71 -4.11 -8.57 13.05
N LEU A 72 -4.83 -8.27 11.95
CA LEU A 72 -6.25 -7.92 11.98
C LEU A 72 -7.07 -8.81 11.03
N ALA A 73 -6.50 -9.91 10.52
CA ALA A 73 -7.26 -10.86 9.71
C ALA A 73 -8.48 -11.38 10.51
N GLY A 74 -9.64 -11.44 9.85
CA GLY A 74 -10.94 -11.74 10.45
C GLY A 74 -11.57 -10.60 11.25
N SER A 75 -10.94 -9.42 11.33
CA SER A 75 -11.53 -8.22 11.93
C SER A 75 -12.15 -7.30 10.88
N ASN A 76 -13.16 -6.53 11.29
CA ASN A 76 -13.74 -5.49 10.44
C ASN A 76 -13.01 -4.14 10.61
N LEU A 77 -12.40 -3.66 9.54
CA LEU A 77 -11.68 -2.38 9.50
C LEU A 77 -12.59 -1.18 9.73
N LYS A 78 -13.84 -1.22 9.24
CA LYS A 78 -14.83 -0.15 9.43
C LYS A 78 -15.08 0.13 10.91
N GLU A 79 -15.05 -0.91 11.74
CA GLU A 79 -15.25 -0.78 13.18
C GLU A 79 -13.97 -0.41 13.92
N LYS A 80 -12.83 -0.97 13.52
CA LYS A 80 -11.54 -0.80 14.20
C LYS A 80 -10.84 0.51 13.86
N ALA A 81 -11.02 0.99 12.63
CA ALA A 81 -10.37 2.19 12.10
C ALA A 81 -11.19 2.80 10.97
N PRO A 82 -12.32 3.48 11.29
CA PRO A 82 -13.19 4.09 10.30
C PRO A 82 -12.47 5.00 9.29
N PRO A 83 -11.52 5.88 9.68
CA PRO A 83 -10.83 6.75 8.72
C PRO A 83 -10.02 5.98 7.67
N ALA A 84 -9.43 4.85 8.06
CA ALA A 84 -8.69 4.01 7.13
C ALA A 84 -9.64 3.28 6.18
N TYR A 85 -10.74 2.73 6.69
CA TYR A 85 -11.78 2.11 5.89
C TYR A 85 -12.37 3.09 4.86
N GLU A 86 -12.78 4.28 5.30
CA GLU A 86 -13.37 5.32 4.45
C GLU A 86 -12.43 5.77 3.33
N ALA A 87 -11.12 5.75 3.58
CA ALA A 87 -10.12 6.04 2.57
C ALA A 87 -9.95 4.87 1.58
N VAL A 88 -9.69 3.65 2.06
CA VAL A 88 -9.33 2.51 1.18
C VAL A 88 -10.52 1.95 0.40
N VAL A 89 -11.76 2.12 0.87
CA VAL A 89 -12.96 1.67 0.13
C VAL A 89 -13.17 2.41 -1.19
N GLN A 90 -12.56 3.59 -1.34
CA GLN A 90 -12.57 4.39 -2.57
C GLN A 90 -11.61 3.85 -3.65
N ALA A 91 -10.93 2.73 -3.41
CA ALA A 91 -10.07 2.08 -4.39
C ALA A 91 -10.82 1.76 -5.68
N THR A 92 -10.21 2.10 -6.82
CA THR A 92 -10.74 1.81 -8.15
C THR A 92 -10.05 0.60 -8.78
N PRO A 93 -10.59 0.04 -9.88
CA PRO A 93 -9.91 -0.99 -10.67
C PRO A 93 -8.58 -0.54 -11.29
N GLU A 94 -8.35 0.76 -11.46
CA GLU A 94 -7.09 1.33 -11.95
C GLU A 94 -6.06 1.46 -10.81
N GLY A 95 -6.54 1.54 -9.57
CA GLY A 95 -5.75 1.77 -8.37
C GLY A 95 -5.68 3.25 -7.99
N THR A 96 -5.70 3.52 -6.70
CA THR A 96 -5.73 4.88 -6.13
C THR A 96 -4.76 4.98 -4.96
N TRP A 97 -4.03 6.09 -4.89
CA TRP A 97 -3.29 6.46 -3.69
C TRP A 97 -4.22 7.20 -2.73
N VAL A 98 -4.35 6.67 -1.50
CA VAL A 98 -5.17 7.24 -0.45
C VAL A 98 -4.32 7.57 0.77
N LYS A 99 -4.76 8.58 1.52
CA LYS A 99 -4.05 9.10 2.69
C LYS A 99 -5.02 9.14 3.86
N TYR A 100 -4.60 8.61 5.01
CA TYR A 100 -5.42 8.55 6.21
C TYR A 100 -4.55 8.46 7.46
N GLU A 101 -5.16 8.66 8.62
CA GLU A 101 -4.49 8.46 9.90
C GLU A 101 -4.66 7.02 10.39
N TRP A 102 -3.56 6.40 10.82
CA TRP A 102 -3.51 5.08 11.43
C TRP A 102 -2.70 5.13 12.73
N LYS A 103 -3.37 4.87 13.86
CA LYS A 103 -2.74 4.89 15.20
C LYS A 103 -1.94 6.20 15.46
N GLY A 104 -2.51 7.35 15.09
CA GLY A 104 -1.87 8.66 15.28
C GLY A 104 -0.75 8.98 14.30
N LYS A 105 -0.53 8.16 13.27
CA LYS A 105 0.44 8.41 12.19
C LYS A 105 -0.25 8.51 10.85
N GLU A 106 0.22 9.42 10.02
CA GLU A 106 -0.22 9.49 8.64
C GLU A 106 0.27 8.27 7.86
N LYS A 107 -0.60 7.68 7.05
CA LYS A 107 -0.33 6.57 6.15
C LYS A 107 -0.64 6.94 4.72
N ASN A 108 0.22 6.48 3.80
CA ASN A 108 0.00 6.59 2.36
C ASN A 108 -0.10 5.18 1.78
N THR A 109 -1.28 4.84 1.28
CA THR A 109 -1.59 3.48 0.81
C THR A 109 -1.99 3.53 -0.65
N TYR A 110 -1.40 2.66 -1.46
CA TYR A 110 -1.94 2.35 -2.78
C TYR A 110 -2.93 1.21 -2.61
N ALA A 111 -4.16 1.42 -3.06
CA ALA A 111 -5.22 0.43 -2.99
C ALA A 111 -5.89 0.25 -4.34
N LYS A 112 -6.21 -0.99 -4.69
CA LYS A 112 -6.79 -1.36 -5.98
C LYS A 112 -7.87 -2.41 -5.80
N ARG A 113 -8.91 -2.30 -6.63
CA ARG A 113 -10.06 -3.21 -6.60
C ARG A 113 -9.89 -4.33 -7.63
N THR A 114 -10.14 -5.56 -7.21
CA THR A 114 -10.21 -6.76 -8.06
C THR A 114 -11.55 -6.84 -8.80
N LYS A 115 -11.67 -7.71 -9.81
CA LYS A 115 -12.94 -7.97 -10.50
C LYS A 115 -14.02 -8.55 -9.59
N SER A 116 -13.63 -9.24 -8.52
CA SER A 116 -14.53 -9.80 -7.50
C SER A 116 -14.82 -8.81 -6.37
N ASN A 117 -14.52 -7.52 -6.53
CA ASN A 117 -14.75 -6.44 -5.58
C ASN A 117 -13.94 -6.50 -4.27
N LEU A 118 -12.95 -7.38 -4.15
CA LEU A 118 -11.96 -7.30 -3.07
C LEU A 118 -11.04 -6.09 -3.27
N ILE A 119 -10.64 -5.47 -2.17
CA ILE A 119 -9.69 -4.35 -2.11
C ILE A 119 -8.35 -4.89 -1.65
N VAL A 120 -7.32 -4.69 -2.47
CA VAL A 120 -5.93 -5.03 -2.15
C VAL A 120 -5.17 -3.74 -1.94
N GLY A 121 -4.37 -3.64 -0.86
CA GLY A 121 -3.57 -2.43 -0.65
C GLY A 121 -2.29 -2.66 0.14
N SER A 122 -1.37 -1.70 0.03
CA SER A 122 -0.11 -1.64 0.76
C SER A 122 0.35 -0.19 0.89
N GLY A 123 1.01 0.15 1.99
CA GLY A 123 1.33 1.54 2.32
C GLY A 123 2.28 1.76 3.49
N TYR A 124 2.97 2.89 3.48
CA TYR A 124 3.96 3.31 4.47
C TYR A 124 3.47 4.43 5.37
#